data_AF-A0A382U4Y5-F1
#
_entry.id   AF-A0A382U4Y5-F1
#
_cell.length_a   1.000
_cell.length_b   1.000
_cell.length_c   1.000
_cell.angle_alpha   90.00
_cell.angle_beta   90.00
_cell.angle_gamma   90.00
#
_symmetry.space_group_name_H-M   'P 1'
#
loop_
_entity.id
_entity.type
_entity.pdbx_description
1 polymer ?
#
loop_
_entity_poly.entity_id
_entity_poly.type
_entity_poly.pdbx_seq_one_letter_code
_entity_poly.pdbx_strand_id
1 'polypeptide(L)'
;MRAKKKPADYKNIAKSVLALPDDDKYSFKNVKKWIKHSKDLVSEYKKIARSRVSSPQEKQKASNAAEHKKAYIRYMELYLKSGDWVSMFSGEDENQKVIPRCVTMAYYNDGTPKRSCGVFYPDINAVWTKDMDELDYRGEDGTVGYGNAPVRVYQSKL
;
A
#
# COMPACT_ATOMS: atom_id res chain seq x y z
N MET A 1 20.52 -15.17 -28.15
CA MET A 1 19.97 -15.39 -26.79
C MET A 1 20.64 -14.43 -25.82
N ARG A 2 19.91 -13.44 -25.27
CA ARG A 2 20.51 -12.51 -24.28
C ARG A 2 20.68 -13.28 -22.98
N ALA A 3 21.92 -13.47 -22.53
CA ALA A 3 22.21 -14.12 -21.25
C ALA A 3 21.34 -13.51 -20.14
N LYS A 4 20.73 -14.36 -19.30
CA LYS A 4 20.01 -13.93 -18.09
C LYS A 4 21.00 -13.09 -17.29
N LYS A 5 20.84 -11.76 -17.33
CA LYS A 5 21.70 -10.84 -16.59
C LYS A 5 21.67 -11.29 -15.13
N LYS A 6 22.85 -11.39 -14.50
CA LYS A 6 22.95 -11.51 -13.04
C LYS A 6 21.97 -10.47 -12.44
N PRO A 7 21.10 -10.85 -11.48
CA PRO A 7 20.22 -9.89 -10.87
C PRO A 7 21.09 -8.74 -10.36
N ALA A 8 20.81 -7.53 -10.84
CA ALA A 8 21.59 -6.37 -10.43
C ALA A 8 21.51 -6.26 -8.91
N ASP A 9 22.66 -6.15 -8.26
CA ASP A 9 22.71 -6.06 -6.80
C ASP A 9 22.22 -4.67 -6.37
N TYR A 10 20.91 -4.58 -6.10
CA TYR A 10 20.26 -3.35 -5.69
C TYR A 10 20.33 -3.19 -4.17
N LYS A 11 21.46 -2.67 -3.67
CA LYS A 11 21.68 -2.42 -2.23
C LYS A 11 20.65 -1.49 -1.57
N ASN A 12 19.99 -0.65 -2.37
CA ASN A 12 19.02 0.35 -1.91
C ASN A 12 17.56 -0.11 -2.07
N ILE A 13 17.33 -1.37 -2.45
CA ILE A 13 15.99 -1.91 -2.65
C ILE A 13 15.73 -3.00 -1.61
N ALA A 14 14.54 -3.01 -1.03
CA ALA A 14 14.15 -3.99 -0.04
C ALA A 14 14.21 -5.41 -0.63
N LYS A 15 14.79 -6.34 0.15
CA LYS A 15 14.92 -7.75 -0.25
C LYS A 15 13.55 -8.38 -0.53
N SER A 16 12.51 -8.00 0.22
CA SER A 16 11.14 -8.45 -0.01
C SER A 16 10.62 -8.10 -1.39
N VAL A 17 10.92 -6.90 -1.90
CA VAL A 17 10.51 -6.42 -3.22
C VAL A 17 11.29 -7.12 -4.34
N LEU A 18 12.58 -7.40 -4.11
CA LEU A 18 13.41 -8.14 -5.07
C LEU A 18 13.05 -9.62 -5.17
N ALA A 19 12.46 -10.18 -4.11
CA ALA A 19 11.99 -11.56 -4.09
C ALA A 19 10.66 -11.76 -4.85
N LEU A 20 9.93 -10.68 -5.13
CA LEU A 20 8.68 -10.75 -5.89
C LEU A 20 8.94 -11.14 -7.36
N PRO A 21 8.07 -11.97 -7.96
CA PRO A 21 8.15 -12.26 -9.39
C PRO A 21 7.88 -11.00 -10.21
N ASP A 22 8.43 -10.94 -11.43
CA ASP A 22 8.27 -9.78 -12.33
C ASP A 22 6.80 -9.47 -12.67
N ASP A 23 5.93 -10.48 -12.62
CA ASP A 23 4.48 -10.38 -12.88
C ASP A 23 3.68 -9.91 -11.65
N ASP A 24 4.31 -9.87 -10.47
CA ASP A 24 3.66 -9.33 -9.29
C ASP A 24 3.29 -7.86 -9.51
N LYS A 25 2.10 -7.48 -9.07
CA LYS A 25 1.60 -6.11 -9.19
C LYS A 25 2.57 -5.08 -8.61
N TYR A 26 3.19 -5.39 -7.47
CA TYR A 26 4.14 -4.54 -6.77
C TYR A 26 5.60 -4.93 -7.05
N SER A 27 5.85 -5.72 -8.10
CA SER A 27 7.21 -6.05 -8.51
C SER A 27 8.05 -4.79 -8.72
N PHE A 28 9.36 -4.91 -8.47
CA PHE A 28 10.31 -3.84 -8.74
C PHE A 28 10.15 -3.24 -10.14
N LYS A 29 9.89 -4.10 -11.13
CA LYS A 29 9.63 -3.72 -12.53
C LYS A 29 8.40 -2.83 -12.67
N ASN A 30 7.27 -3.23 -12.09
CA ASN A 30 6.01 -2.50 -12.20
C ASN A 30 6.06 -1.17 -11.46
N VAL A 31 6.61 -1.13 -10.24
CA VAL A 31 6.74 0.13 -9.49
C VAL A 31 7.69 1.11 -10.18
N LYS A 32 8.78 0.63 -10.80
CA LYS A 32 9.64 1.49 -11.63
C LYS A 32 8.90 2.07 -12.85
N LYS A 33 8.01 1.30 -13.47
CA LYS A 33 7.14 1.77 -14.56
C LYS A 33 6.22 2.90 -14.06
N TRP A 34 5.55 2.70 -12.92
CA TRP A 34 4.65 3.70 -12.34
C TRP A 34 5.37 4.99 -11.93
N ILE A 35 6.59 4.89 -11.39
CA ILE A 35 7.45 6.05 -11.10
C ILE A 35 7.73 6.84 -12.37
N LYS A 36 8.03 6.16 -13.49
CA LYS A 36 8.27 6.82 -14.78
C LYS A 36 7.02 7.54 -15.28
N HIS A 37 5.89 6.84 -15.33
CA HIS A 37 4.59 7.42 -15.71
C HIS A 37 4.25 8.66 -14.88
N SER A 38 4.41 8.58 -13.56
CA SER A 38 4.17 9.72 -12.66
C SER A 38 5.13 10.90 -12.92
N LYS A 39 6.38 10.66 -13.30
CA LYS A 39 7.35 11.73 -13.66
C LYS A 39 6.97 12.41 -14.97
N ASP A 40 6.43 11.66 -15.92
CA ASP A 40 5.93 12.19 -17.19
C ASP A 40 4.72 13.11 -16.93
N LEU A 41 3.74 12.66 -16.11
CA LEU A 41 2.60 13.47 -15.68
C LEU A 41 3.00 14.75 -14.93
N VAL A 42 3.98 14.68 -14.01
CA VAL A 42 4.51 15.89 -13.33
C VAL A 42 5.04 16.89 -14.34
N SER A 43 5.70 16.43 -15.40
CA SER A 43 6.26 17.28 -16.45
C SER A 43 5.16 17.95 -17.26
N GLU A 44 4.09 17.23 -17.59
CA GLU A 44 2.91 17.74 -18.28
C GLU A 44 2.17 18.79 -17.46
N TYR A 45 1.85 18.48 -16.20
CA TYR A 45 1.18 19.42 -15.30
C TYR A 45 2.00 20.69 -15.07
N LYS A 46 3.33 20.59 -14.97
CA LYS A 46 4.21 21.76 -14.88
C LYS A 46 4.23 22.63 -16.14
N LYS A 47 3.96 22.07 -17.32
CA LYS A 47 3.80 22.87 -18.55
C LYS A 47 2.51 23.68 -18.49
N ILE A 48 1.41 23.04 -18.07
CA ILE A 48 0.10 23.69 -17.90
C ILE A 48 0.18 24.79 -16.82
N ALA A 49 0.76 24.48 -15.67
CA ALA A 49 0.90 25.43 -14.55
C ALA A 49 1.70 26.69 -14.92
N ARG A 50 2.66 26.59 -15.85
CA ARG A 50 3.49 27.72 -16.33
C ARG A 50 3.00 28.31 -17.64
N SER A 51 1.92 27.78 -18.20
CA SER A 51 1.36 28.23 -19.47
C SER A 51 0.94 29.70 -19.40
N ARG A 52 1.16 30.45 -20.49
CA ARG A 52 0.67 31.83 -20.61
C ARG A 52 -0.80 31.90 -21.01
N VAL A 53 -1.33 30.83 -21.61
CA VAL A 53 -2.71 30.78 -22.13
C VAL A 53 -3.71 30.19 -21.15
N SER A 54 -3.26 29.40 -20.17
CA SER A 54 -4.15 28.79 -19.18
C SER A 54 -4.69 29.84 -18.20
N SER A 55 -5.93 29.66 -17.78
CA SER A 55 -6.56 30.49 -16.75
C SER A 55 -5.85 30.30 -15.38
N PRO A 56 -5.96 31.27 -14.45
CA PRO A 56 -5.40 31.12 -13.11
C PRO A 56 -5.88 29.84 -12.38
N GLN A 57 -7.15 29.48 -12.54
CA GLN A 57 -7.73 28.27 -11.93
C GLN A 57 -7.11 26.99 -12.49
N GLU A 58 -6.93 26.91 -13.80
CA GLU A 58 -6.28 25.76 -14.46
C GLU A 58 -4.81 25.62 -14.03
N LYS A 59 -4.09 26.74 -13.92
CA LYS A 59 -2.71 26.73 -13.44
C LYS A 59 -2.62 26.19 -12.02
N GLN A 60 -3.53 26.63 -11.13
CA GLN A 60 -3.56 26.14 -9.75
C GLN A 60 -3.89 24.64 -9.69
N LYS A 61 -4.89 24.19 -10.46
CA LYS A 61 -5.26 22.76 -10.52
C LYS A 61 -4.09 21.91 -11.01
N ALA A 62 -3.39 22.35 -12.06
CA ALA A 62 -2.21 21.68 -12.57
C ALA A 62 -1.05 21.68 -11.56
N SER A 63 -0.83 22.78 -10.84
CA SER A 63 0.18 22.85 -9.78
C SER A 63 -0.11 21.83 -8.67
N ASN A 64 -1.36 21.77 -8.20
CA ASN A 64 -1.78 20.80 -7.18
C ASN A 64 -1.60 19.36 -7.67
N ALA A 65 -1.98 19.06 -8.91
CA ALA A 65 -1.80 17.74 -9.52
C ALA A 65 -0.31 17.36 -9.64
N ALA A 66 0.57 18.31 -9.98
CA ALA A 66 2.01 18.08 -10.02
C ALA A 66 2.59 17.76 -8.62
N GLU A 67 2.17 18.50 -7.58
CA GLU A 67 2.60 18.21 -6.20
C GLU A 67 2.08 16.86 -5.70
N HIS A 68 0.83 16.52 -6.02
CA HIS A 68 0.26 15.20 -5.72
C HIS A 68 1.09 14.06 -6.32
N LYS A 69 1.40 14.13 -7.62
CA LYS A 69 2.22 13.08 -8.28
C LYS A 69 3.66 13.03 -7.76
N LYS A 70 4.24 14.16 -7.33
CA LYS A 70 5.55 14.15 -6.65
C LYS A 70 5.49 13.42 -5.31
N ALA A 71 4.42 13.61 -4.52
CA ALA A 71 4.22 12.87 -3.28
C ALA A 71 4.10 11.37 -3.56
N TYR A 72 3.33 10.99 -4.58
CA TYR A 72 3.19 9.58 -4.98
C TYR A 72 4.51 8.94 -5.41
N ILE A 73 5.36 9.66 -6.16
CA ILE A 73 6.72 9.20 -6.49
C ILE A 73 7.53 8.92 -5.21
N ARG A 74 7.46 9.79 -4.20
CA ARG A 74 8.18 9.59 -2.93
C ARG A 74 7.68 8.34 -2.20
N TYR A 75 6.37 8.07 -2.22
CA TYR A 75 5.80 6.86 -1.60
C TYR A 75 6.26 5.59 -2.32
N MET A 76 6.28 5.59 -3.66
CA MET A 76 6.79 4.46 -4.43
C MET A 76 8.30 4.25 -4.22
N GLU A 77 9.08 5.33 -4.13
CA GLU A 77 10.51 5.25 -3.82
C GLU A 77 10.77 4.75 -2.39
N LEU A 78 9.91 5.12 -1.43
CA LEU A 78 9.96 4.59 -0.07
C LEU A 78 9.64 3.10 -0.06
N TYR A 79 8.56 2.67 -0.73
CA TYR A 79 8.22 1.25 -0.88
C TYR A 79 9.38 0.44 -1.46
N LEU A 80 10.03 0.96 -2.51
CA LEU A 80 11.19 0.29 -3.08
C LEU A 80 12.33 0.13 -2.06
N LYS A 81 12.51 1.06 -1.12
CA LYS A 81 13.56 1.01 -0.09
C LYS A 81 13.20 0.15 1.12
N SER A 82 11.97 0.27 1.64
CA SER A 82 11.53 -0.40 2.87
C SER A 82 10.82 -1.73 2.61
N GLY A 83 10.15 -1.86 1.47
CA GLY A 83 9.23 -2.95 1.16
C GLY A 83 7.82 -2.72 1.69
N ASP A 84 7.58 -1.62 2.40
CA ASP A 84 6.30 -1.28 2.99
C ASP A 84 5.57 -0.22 2.17
N TRP A 85 4.33 -0.52 1.78
CA TRP A 85 3.48 0.40 1.04
C TRP A 85 2.74 1.32 2.03
N VAL A 86 2.91 2.63 1.86
CA VAL A 86 2.41 3.64 2.83
C VAL A 86 1.17 4.39 2.37
N SER A 87 0.79 4.27 1.09
CA SER A 87 -0.35 4.99 0.53
C SER A 87 -1.63 4.16 0.58
N MET A 88 -2.78 4.81 0.76
CA MET A 88 -4.10 4.17 0.69
C MET A 88 -4.48 3.77 -0.74
N PHE A 89 -3.75 4.26 -1.74
CA PHE A 89 -3.98 3.97 -3.16
C PHE A 89 -2.70 3.51 -3.85
N SER A 90 -2.85 2.67 -4.87
CA SER A 90 -1.78 2.02 -5.62
C SER A 90 -2.12 1.90 -7.11
N GLY A 91 -1.13 1.47 -7.89
CA GLY A 91 -1.25 1.30 -9.33
C GLY A 91 -0.67 2.48 -10.11
N GLU A 92 -0.61 2.35 -11.43
CA GLU A 92 -0.05 3.36 -12.34
C GLU A 92 -0.77 4.71 -12.18
N ASP A 93 -2.10 4.68 -12.09
CA ASP A 93 -2.97 5.85 -11.97
C ASP A 93 -3.60 6.02 -10.57
N GLU A 94 -3.13 5.30 -9.54
CA GLU A 94 -3.67 5.36 -8.17
C GLU A 94 -5.13 4.85 -8.04
N ASN A 95 -5.58 4.00 -8.97
CA ASN A 95 -6.97 3.51 -9.01
C ASN A 95 -7.27 2.37 -8.02
N GLN A 96 -6.26 1.78 -7.39
CA GLN A 96 -6.44 0.57 -6.59
C GLN A 96 -6.29 0.89 -5.11
N LYS A 97 -7.39 0.75 -4.36
CA LYS A 97 -7.40 0.93 -2.92
C LYS A 97 -6.56 -0.16 -2.23
N VAL A 98 -5.71 0.26 -1.31
CA VAL A 98 -4.87 -0.61 -0.48
C VAL A 98 -5.49 -0.70 0.90
N ILE A 99 -5.48 -1.91 1.45
CA ILE A 99 -5.91 -2.15 2.83
C ILE A 99 -4.65 -2.10 3.70
N PRO A 100 -4.57 -1.19 4.68
CA PRO A 100 -3.44 -1.13 5.59
C PRO A 100 -3.38 -2.41 6.42
N ARG A 101 -2.16 -2.93 6.61
CA ARG A 101 -1.89 -4.07 7.49
C ARG A 101 -1.38 -3.56 8.84
N CYS A 102 -1.88 -4.14 9.92
CA CYS A 102 -1.32 -3.98 11.25
C CYS A 102 0.07 -4.62 11.31
N VAL A 103 1.08 -3.79 11.61
CA VAL A 103 2.47 -4.25 11.80
C VAL A 103 2.71 -4.62 13.26
N THR A 104 2.09 -3.90 14.19
CA THR A 104 2.26 -4.10 15.63
C THR A 104 0.95 -3.82 16.35
N MET A 105 0.55 -4.76 17.20
CA MET A 105 -0.67 -4.67 18.00
C MET A 105 -0.53 -3.64 19.11
N ALA A 106 -1.58 -2.87 19.35
CA ALA A 106 -1.75 -2.04 20.53
C ALA A 106 -2.83 -2.67 21.42
N TYR A 107 -2.76 -2.41 22.73
CA TYR A 107 -3.68 -2.97 23.71
C TYR A 107 -4.24 -1.88 24.62
N TYR A 108 -5.42 -2.12 25.19
CA TYR A 108 -5.95 -1.36 26.33
C TYR A 108 -5.29 -1.83 27.63
N ASN A 109 -5.54 -1.11 28.73
CA ASN A 109 -4.92 -1.41 30.03
C ASN A 109 -5.36 -2.77 30.59
N ASP A 110 -6.52 -3.27 30.19
CA ASP A 110 -7.06 -4.59 30.54
C ASP A 110 -6.52 -5.73 29.64
N GLY A 111 -5.61 -5.42 28.72
CA GLY A 111 -5.04 -6.38 27.78
C GLY A 111 -5.91 -6.69 26.56
N THR A 112 -7.06 -6.03 26.38
CA THR A 112 -7.86 -6.20 25.16
C THR A 112 -7.16 -5.56 23.95
N PRO A 113 -7.12 -6.21 22.77
CA PRO A 113 -6.50 -5.63 21.58
C PRO A 113 -7.25 -4.38 21.09
N LYS A 114 -6.49 -3.35 20.68
CA LYS A 114 -7.03 -2.16 20.01
C LYS A 114 -7.07 -2.41 18.52
N ARG A 115 -8.28 -2.49 17.96
CA ARG A 115 -8.50 -2.63 16.53
C ARG A 115 -9.02 -1.34 15.90
N SER A 116 -8.81 -1.23 14.60
CA SER A 116 -9.24 -0.09 13.78
C SER A 116 -9.93 -0.64 12.54
N CYS A 117 -11.13 -0.14 12.26
CA CYS A 117 -11.93 -0.57 11.12
C CYS A 117 -11.19 -0.34 9.80
N GLY A 118 -11.21 -1.34 8.92
CA GLY A 118 -10.54 -1.29 7.62
C GLY A 118 -9.03 -1.60 7.66
N VAL A 119 -8.50 -2.05 8.79
CA VAL A 119 -7.12 -2.55 8.91
C VAL A 119 -7.12 -4.08 8.90
N PHE A 120 -6.21 -4.66 8.12
CA PHE A 120 -5.95 -6.10 8.11
C PHE A 120 -5.06 -6.50 9.29
N TYR A 121 -5.49 -7.50 10.05
CA TYR A 121 -4.80 -7.98 11.24
C TYR A 121 -4.28 -9.42 11.02
N PRO A 122 -2.96 -9.65 11.05
CA PRO A 122 -2.40 -10.98 10.76
C PRO A 122 -2.77 -12.08 11.76
N ASP A 123 -3.00 -11.73 13.01
CA ASP A 123 -3.33 -12.67 14.10
C ASP A 123 -4.73 -13.29 13.95
N ILE A 124 -5.69 -12.53 13.43
CA ILE A 124 -7.04 -13.03 13.09
C ILE A 124 -7.21 -13.31 11.59
N ASN A 125 -6.16 -13.04 10.79
CA ASN A 125 -6.15 -13.16 9.33
C ASN A 125 -7.36 -12.51 8.63
N ALA A 126 -7.83 -11.38 9.15
CA ALA A 126 -9.04 -10.70 8.69
C ALA A 126 -8.92 -9.18 8.71
N VAL A 127 -9.75 -8.51 7.92
CA VAL A 127 -9.91 -7.05 7.97
C VAL A 127 -10.94 -6.73 9.04
N TRP A 128 -10.56 -5.93 10.02
CA TRP A 128 -11.47 -5.56 11.10
C TRP A 128 -12.64 -4.73 10.56
N THR A 129 -13.87 -5.14 10.88
CA THR A 129 -15.10 -4.41 10.52
C THR A 129 -15.81 -3.91 11.77
N LYS A 130 -16.87 -3.09 11.61
CA LYS A 130 -17.62 -2.53 12.74
C LYS A 130 -18.43 -3.56 13.51
N ASP A 131 -18.76 -4.67 12.85
CA ASP A 131 -19.66 -5.70 13.39
C ASP A 131 -18.88 -6.85 14.06
N MET A 132 -17.54 -6.76 14.09
CA MET A 132 -16.67 -7.78 14.72
C MET A 132 -16.44 -7.47 16.20
N ASP A 133 -16.43 -8.53 17.02
CA ASP A 133 -16.05 -8.48 18.44
C ASP A 133 -14.79 -9.34 18.69
N GLU A 134 -13.95 -8.92 19.64
CA GLU A 134 -12.79 -9.70 20.09
C GLU A 134 -13.23 -10.99 20.81
N LEU A 135 -14.43 -11.01 21.40
CA LEU A 135 -14.98 -12.22 22.03
C LEU A 135 -15.15 -13.37 21.04
N ASP A 136 -15.44 -13.08 19.77
CA ASP A 136 -15.59 -14.10 18.71
C ASP A 136 -14.26 -14.79 18.36
N TYR A 137 -13.13 -14.20 18.76
CA TYR A 137 -11.77 -14.69 18.49
C TYR A 137 -11.01 -15.12 19.77
N ARG A 138 -11.63 -14.99 20.95
CA ARG A 138 -11.10 -15.53 22.21
C ARG A 138 -11.54 -16.98 22.40
N GLY A 139 -10.62 -17.86 22.82
CA GLY A 139 -10.97 -19.23 23.21
C GLY A 139 -11.87 -19.23 24.45
N GLU A 140 -12.71 -20.26 24.62
CA GLU A 140 -13.60 -20.44 25.78
C GLU A 140 -12.85 -20.48 27.13
N ASP A 141 -11.54 -20.71 27.11
CA ASP A 141 -10.64 -20.74 28.27
C ASP A 141 -10.02 -19.37 28.62
N GLY A 142 -10.40 -18.29 27.91
CA GLY A 142 -9.86 -16.95 28.11
C GLY A 142 -8.40 -16.79 27.67
N THR A 143 -7.81 -17.81 27.04
CA THR A 143 -6.46 -17.71 26.50
C THR A 143 -6.48 -16.95 25.17
N VAL A 144 -5.52 -16.05 25.01
CA VAL A 144 -5.29 -15.35 23.74
C VAL A 144 -4.65 -16.37 22.81
N GLY A 145 -5.46 -17.13 22.09
CA GLY A 145 -4.99 -18.17 21.18
C GLY A 145 -4.07 -17.58 20.12
N TYR A 146 -2.77 -17.75 20.27
CA TYR A 146 -1.80 -17.66 19.18
C TYR A 146 -2.01 -18.89 18.27
N GLY A 147 -3.12 -18.91 17.54
CA GLY A 147 -3.46 -20.02 16.66
C GLY A 147 -4.92 -20.05 16.29
N ASN A 148 -5.22 -19.62 15.06
CA ASN A 148 -6.38 -19.97 14.26
C ASN A 148 -7.68 -20.28 15.04
N ALA A 149 -8.33 -19.25 15.58
CA ALA A 149 -9.75 -19.31 15.93
C ALA A 149 -10.62 -19.15 14.65
N PRO A 150 -11.85 -19.68 14.64
CA PRO A 150 -12.35 -20.61 13.63
C PRO A 150 -12.64 -20.00 12.26
N VAL A 151 -12.35 -20.77 11.21
CA VAL A 151 -12.85 -20.60 9.84
C VAL A 151 -14.35 -20.93 9.81
N ARG A 152 -15.18 -20.10 10.43
CA ARG A 152 -16.65 -20.05 10.29
C ARG A 152 -16.99 -18.60 10.62
N VAL A 153 -17.37 -17.71 9.72
CA VAL A 153 -18.28 -17.78 8.58
C VAL A 153 -17.93 -16.54 7.76
N TYR A 154 -17.68 -16.65 6.45
CA TYR A 154 -17.96 -15.62 5.42
C TYR A 154 -17.35 -16.08 4.09
N GLN A 155 -17.83 -17.23 3.60
CA GLN A 155 -17.67 -17.63 2.20
C GLN A 155 -18.90 -17.25 1.35
N SER A 156 -19.76 -16.36 1.85
CA SER A 156 -20.93 -15.87 1.12
C SER A 156 -20.91 -14.35 1.05
N LYS A 157 -20.14 -13.82 0.10
CA LYS A 157 -20.32 -12.54 -0.62
C LYS A 157 -18.99 -12.14 -1.28
N LEU A 158 -18.62 -12.93 -2.30
CA LEU A 158 -17.85 -12.47 -3.46
C LEU A 158 -18.60 -12.96 -4.70
#